data_AF-A0A1J4KJ53-F1
#
_entry.id   AF-A0A1J4KJ53-F1
#
_cell.length_a   1.000
_cell.length_b   1.000
_cell.length_c   1.000
_cell.angle_alpha   90.00
_cell.angle_beta   90.00
_cell.angle_gamma   90.00
#
_symmetry.space_group_name_H-M   'P 1'
#
loop_
_entity.id
_entity.type
_entity.pdbx_description
1 polymer ?
#
loop_
_entity_poly.entity_id
_entity_poly.type
_entity_poly.pdbx_seq_one_letter_code
_entity_poly.pdbx_strand_id
1 'polypeptide(L)'
;MLNQNEISCYFEALPRDLTIIHNGNTYYVNKESISLLSGKIQNLISENPNSDQIEVDITDEKNVMPLVADFLNAKKIEITPQNAFYLQKIANSLEIPFLNNALKEEISRETCKENVIQKILHCNENTDFLFSHIEDVLNNDDIFDLNKDILVELIHSEKAQFTNLHSRYFFAFRCSQKSPQFLNEFINDDDIEKIPPEVFSRVFADKSFSNLESFLPNSKIGQKFIEEIAKCRTNIDSTSHYIEKLQNGSKDMETEKQAKIAEIEKLNEKIKTLKDEFLVMKLKLDNLNIDSLTIDTENVSNKSADENKLNEIGTVLNSIDKMNKDCDYYIRKMQGAKIIYHESRVRAMKIQNEWNSILQPLHESCAKLQINDSDVKDFKNRVKDLSIRLRQLMIDYFEDINL
;
A
#
# COMPACT_ATOMS: atom_id res chain seq x y z
N MET A 1 19.03 63.72 9.14
CA MET A 1 19.50 62.46 9.75
C MET A 1 19.86 61.53 8.63
N LEU A 2 21.01 60.86 8.73
CA LEU A 2 21.38 59.80 7.78
C LEU A 2 20.43 58.60 7.98
N ASN A 3 20.04 57.94 6.90
CA ASN A 3 19.31 56.68 6.98
C ASN A 3 20.25 55.50 7.25
N GLN A 4 19.71 54.32 7.55
CA GLN A 4 20.51 53.13 7.92
C GLN A 4 21.53 52.72 6.84
N ASN A 5 21.19 52.87 5.56
CA ASN A 5 22.10 52.54 4.46
C ASN A 5 23.24 53.56 4.37
N GLU A 6 22.93 54.85 4.51
CA GLU A 6 23.94 55.92 4.51
C GLU A 6 24.92 55.79 5.68
N ILE A 7 24.42 55.41 6.86
CA ILE A 7 25.26 55.11 8.03
C ILE A 7 26.18 53.92 7.74
N SER A 8 25.64 52.85 7.14
CA SER A 8 26.42 51.66 6.80
C SER A 8 27.54 51.99 5.80
N CYS A 9 27.22 52.72 4.72
CA CYS A 9 28.21 53.18 3.75
C CYS A 9 29.30 54.06 4.38
N TYR A 10 28.94 54.92 5.34
CA TYR A 10 29.90 55.75 6.06
C TYR A 10 30.90 54.89 6.84
N PHE A 11 30.42 53.91 7.63
CA PHE A 11 31.29 53.03 8.40
C PHE A 11 32.12 52.08 7.53
N GLU A 12 31.63 51.70 6.35
CA GLU A 12 32.39 50.93 5.37
C GLU A 12 33.57 51.71 4.79
N ALA A 13 33.40 53.03 4.60
CA ALA A 13 34.43 53.91 4.05
C ALA A 13 35.51 54.33 5.07
N LEU A 14 35.33 54.03 6.37
CA LEU A 14 36.34 54.35 7.39
C LEU A 14 37.61 53.49 7.20
N PRO A 15 38.80 54.06 7.42
CA PRO A 15 40.05 53.32 7.31
C PRO A 15 40.12 52.22 8.39
N ARG A 16 40.66 51.05 8.03
CA ARG A 16 40.91 49.95 8.96
C ARG A 16 42.37 49.99 9.44
N ASP A 17 42.67 51.02 10.21
CA ASP A 17 44.01 51.44 10.65
C ASP A 17 44.46 50.84 11.99
N LEU A 18 43.71 49.88 12.54
CA LEU A 18 44.09 49.08 13.69
C LEU A 18 43.86 47.58 13.42
N THR A 19 44.82 46.76 13.82
CA THR A 19 44.75 45.30 13.76
C THR A 19 44.60 44.74 15.18
N ILE A 20 43.51 44.02 15.43
CA ILE A 20 43.33 43.22 16.66
C ILE A 20 43.85 41.81 16.38
N ILE A 21 44.77 41.33 17.22
CA ILE A 21 45.30 39.98 17.19
C ILE A 21 44.69 39.20 18.34
N HIS A 22 44.06 38.05 18.04
CA HIS A 22 43.45 37.18 19.02
C HIS A 22 43.59 35.73 18.58
N ASN A 23 44.23 34.90 19.42
CA ASN A 23 44.51 33.48 19.14
C ASN A 23 45.13 33.25 17.74
N GLY A 24 46.03 34.14 17.30
CA GLY A 24 46.67 34.10 15.99
C GLY A 24 45.81 34.59 14.82
N ASN A 25 44.53 34.90 15.04
CA ASN A 25 43.66 35.52 14.05
C ASN A 25 43.80 37.05 14.09
N THR A 26 43.67 37.69 12.93
CA THR A 26 43.78 39.14 12.76
C THR A 26 42.45 39.75 12.33
N TYR A 27 42.02 40.79 13.02
CA TYR A 27 40.79 41.53 12.72
C TYR A 27 41.10 43.00 12.48
N TYR A 28 40.73 43.50 11.31
CA TYR A 28 41.00 44.89 10.91
C TYR A 28 39.81 45.79 11.27
N VAL A 29 40.07 46.86 12.01
CA VAL A 29 39.06 47.77 12.55
C VAL A 29 39.51 49.22 12.41
N ASN A 30 38.56 50.14 12.51
CA ASN A 30 38.87 51.57 12.58
C ASN A 30 39.26 51.96 14.01
N LYS A 31 40.47 52.50 14.18
CA LYS A 31 41.09 52.82 15.48
C LYS A 31 40.28 53.82 16.30
N GLU A 32 39.75 54.85 15.65
CA GLU A 32 38.95 55.89 16.32
C GLU A 32 37.61 55.32 16.80
N SER A 33 36.87 54.65 15.90
CA SER A 33 35.56 54.07 16.20
C SER A 33 35.64 53.07 17.35
N ILE A 34 36.63 52.16 17.33
CA ILE A 34 36.75 51.15 18.38
C ILE A 34 37.17 51.72 19.73
N SER A 35 37.98 52.78 19.75
CA SER A 35 38.37 53.46 21.00
C SER A 35 37.18 54.13 21.70
N LEU A 36 36.11 54.46 20.96
CA LEU A 36 34.86 54.98 21.51
C LEU A 36 33.94 53.86 22.02
N LEU A 37 34.02 52.68 21.41
CA LEU A 37 33.13 51.56 21.71
C LEU A 37 33.66 50.63 22.81
N SER A 38 34.98 50.51 22.97
CA SER A 38 35.65 49.58 23.89
C SER A 38 36.59 50.32 24.84
N GLY A 39 36.26 50.30 26.13
CA GLY A 39 37.09 50.91 27.18
C GLY A 39 38.48 50.25 27.28
N LYS A 40 38.53 48.91 27.21
CA LYS A 40 39.80 48.17 27.24
C LYS A 40 40.71 48.53 26.06
N ILE A 41 40.16 48.61 24.85
CA ILE A 41 40.95 48.94 23.65
C ILE A 41 41.40 50.41 23.68
N GLN A 42 40.56 51.32 24.17
CA GLN A 42 40.95 52.71 24.39
C GLN A 42 42.18 52.82 25.30
N ASN A 43 42.19 52.05 26.40
CA ASN A 43 43.32 52.02 27.34
C ASN A 43 44.58 51.48 26.66
N LEU A 44 44.49 50.36 25.93
CA LEU A 44 45.62 49.77 25.20
C LEU A 44 46.19 50.72 24.14
N ILE A 45 45.34 51.45 23.41
CA ILE A 45 45.77 52.47 22.45
C ILE A 45 46.44 53.64 23.18
N SER A 46 45.94 54.04 24.35
CA SER A 46 46.50 55.16 25.12
C SER A 46 47.88 54.83 25.70
N GLU A 47 48.11 53.56 26.07
CA GLU A 47 49.41 53.07 26.51
C GLU A 47 50.44 53.04 25.38
N ASN A 48 50.01 52.75 24.14
CA ASN A 48 50.87 52.73 22.96
C ASN A 48 50.23 53.45 21.75
N PRO A 49 50.22 54.80 21.72
CA PRO A 49 49.47 55.58 20.72
C PRO A 49 49.90 55.34 19.27
N ASN A 50 51.17 54.98 19.06
CA ASN A 50 51.74 54.72 17.74
C ASN A 50 51.52 53.29 17.25
N SER A 51 50.96 52.41 18.09
CA SER A 51 50.68 51.03 17.66
C SER A 51 49.50 50.99 16.71
N ASP A 52 49.67 50.27 15.61
CA ASP A 52 48.63 49.85 14.67
C ASP A 52 48.18 48.40 14.94
N GLN A 53 48.72 47.76 15.99
CA GLN A 53 48.36 46.42 16.40
C GLN A 53 48.11 46.34 17.90
N ILE A 54 47.09 45.58 18.29
CA ILE A 54 46.83 45.23 19.70
C ILE A 54 46.57 43.74 19.80
N GLU A 55 47.21 43.09 20.76
CA GLU A 55 46.93 41.70 21.09
C GLU A 55 45.96 41.64 22.27
N VAL A 56 44.88 40.87 22.11
CA VAL A 56 43.89 40.68 23.17
C VAL A 56 43.89 39.22 23.61
N ASP A 57 44.21 39.01 24.88
CA ASP A 57 44.11 37.70 25.53
C ASP A 57 42.71 37.55 26.13
N ILE A 58 41.83 36.87 25.38
CA ILE A 58 40.43 36.62 25.75
C ILE A 58 40.06 35.20 25.35
N THR A 59 39.39 34.47 26.23
CA THR A 59 38.85 33.15 25.90
C THR A 59 37.65 33.27 24.97
N ASP A 60 37.71 32.60 23.81
CA ASP A 60 36.63 32.55 22.83
C ASP A 60 36.25 31.10 22.50
N GLU A 61 35.51 30.48 23.42
CA GLU A 61 35.17 29.05 23.39
C GLU A 61 34.35 28.66 22.15
N LYS A 62 33.61 29.61 21.56
CA LYS A 62 32.67 29.38 20.45
C LYS A 62 33.01 30.17 19.19
N ASN A 63 34.21 30.72 19.10
CA ASN A 63 34.67 31.51 17.95
C ASN A 63 33.68 32.64 17.58
N VAL A 64 33.21 33.39 18.59
CA VAL A 64 32.29 34.52 18.41
C VAL A 64 33.02 35.86 18.25
N MET A 65 34.34 35.91 18.40
CA MET A 65 35.15 37.11 18.16
C MET A 65 34.96 37.72 16.76
N PRO A 66 34.79 36.96 15.65
CA PRO A 66 34.45 37.53 14.35
C PRO A 66 33.17 38.38 14.37
N LEU A 67 32.13 37.97 15.11
CA LEU A 67 30.90 38.76 15.26
C LEU A 67 31.16 40.03 16.06
N VAL A 68 32.00 39.98 17.09
CA VAL A 68 32.40 41.18 17.85
C VAL A 68 33.17 42.14 16.94
N ALA A 69 34.10 41.65 16.11
CA ALA A 69 34.82 42.47 15.15
C ALA A 69 33.88 43.10 14.10
N ASP A 70 32.87 42.38 13.63
CA ASP A 70 31.86 42.91 12.72
C ASP A 70 31.01 44.00 13.40
N PHE A 71 30.61 43.79 14.66
CA PHE A 71 29.91 44.80 15.47
C PHE A 71 30.74 46.08 15.63
N LEU A 72 32.04 45.95 15.93
CA LEU A 72 32.97 47.08 16.07
C LEU A 72 33.20 47.83 14.75
N ASN A 73 33.02 47.15 13.63
CA ASN A 73 33.02 47.73 12.30
C ASN A 73 31.64 48.27 11.87
N ALA A 74 30.70 48.38 12.81
CA ALA A 74 29.31 48.81 12.61
C ALA A 74 28.54 47.99 11.55
N LYS A 75 28.92 46.73 11.36
CA LYS A 75 28.15 45.80 10.54
C LYS A 75 27.00 45.21 11.36
N LYS A 76 25.96 44.79 10.66
CA LYS A 76 24.85 44.05 11.26
C LYS A 76 25.35 42.68 11.75
N ILE A 77 25.09 42.36 13.01
CA ILE A 77 25.30 41.03 13.57
C ILE A 77 23.96 40.38 13.92
N GLU A 78 23.93 39.06 13.91
CA GLU A 78 22.78 38.28 14.35
C GLU A 78 23.04 37.78 15.78
N ILE A 79 22.24 38.26 16.73
CA ILE A 79 22.24 37.76 18.10
C ILE A 79 21.24 36.62 18.17
N THR A 80 21.70 35.45 18.58
CA THR A 80 20.90 34.24 18.76
C THR A 80 21.03 33.76 20.19
N PRO A 81 20.10 32.92 20.69
CA PRO A 81 20.25 32.28 21.98
C PRO A 81 21.63 31.63 22.17
N GLN A 82 22.14 30.95 21.13
CA GLN A 82 23.38 30.18 21.15
C GLN A 82 24.63 31.06 21.28
N ASN A 83 24.62 32.29 20.77
CA ASN A 83 25.80 33.16 20.81
C ASN A 83 25.72 34.27 21.87
N ALA A 84 24.53 34.59 22.40
CA ALA A 84 24.33 35.77 23.24
C ALA A 84 25.21 35.79 24.49
N PHE A 85 25.33 34.67 25.21
CA PHE A 85 26.16 34.59 26.42
C PHE A 85 27.65 34.68 26.11
N TYR A 86 28.13 34.05 25.03
CA TYR A 86 29.53 34.14 24.61
C TYR A 86 29.88 35.55 24.13
N LEU A 87 28.98 36.19 23.37
CA LEU A 87 29.12 37.60 23.00
C LEU A 87 29.17 38.50 24.24
N GLN A 88 28.36 38.23 25.26
CA GLN A 88 28.38 38.99 26.51
C GLN A 88 29.70 38.82 27.26
N LYS A 89 30.24 37.59 27.32
CA LYS A 89 31.57 37.34 27.92
C LYS A 89 32.64 38.21 27.25
N ILE A 90 32.73 38.19 25.92
CA ILE A 90 33.72 39.02 25.19
C ILE A 90 33.42 40.52 25.35
N ALA A 91 32.15 40.94 25.27
CA ALA A 91 31.75 42.33 25.45
C ALA A 91 32.12 42.86 26.84
N ASN A 92 31.98 42.06 27.88
CA ASN A 92 32.45 42.40 29.23
C ASN A 92 33.98 42.46 29.29
N SER A 93 34.67 41.48 28.71
CA SER A 93 36.14 41.44 28.70
C SER A 93 36.78 42.58 27.92
N LEU A 94 36.12 43.09 26.87
CA LEU A 94 36.54 44.25 26.09
C LEU A 94 35.92 45.57 26.57
N GLU A 95 35.07 45.53 27.60
CA GLU A 95 34.33 46.69 28.11
C GLU A 95 33.57 47.44 26.99
N ILE A 96 32.65 46.75 26.29
CA ILE A 96 31.83 47.27 25.19
C ILE A 96 30.38 47.46 25.67
N PRO A 97 29.98 48.63 26.23
CA PRO A 97 28.67 48.80 26.86
C PRO A 97 27.51 48.69 25.88
N PHE A 98 27.70 49.14 24.64
CA PHE A 98 26.67 49.11 23.61
C PHE A 98 26.28 47.69 23.21
N LEU A 99 27.27 46.80 23.05
CA LEU A 99 27.03 45.39 22.75
C LEU A 99 26.33 44.71 23.93
N ASN A 100 26.79 44.96 25.16
CA ASN A 100 26.13 44.48 26.37
C ASN A 100 24.67 44.92 26.44
N ASN A 101 24.36 46.16 26.04
CA ASN A 101 22.99 46.66 26.02
C ASN A 101 22.13 45.95 24.96
N ALA A 102 22.68 45.69 23.77
CA ALA A 102 21.99 44.97 22.71
C ALA A 102 21.68 43.51 23.09
N LEU A 103 22.51 42.88 23.92
CA LEU A 103 22.35 41.51 24.37
C LEU A 103 21.32 41.34 25.50
N LYS A 104 20.90 42.42 26.16
CA LYS A 104 20.02 42.35 27.35
C LYS A 104 18.71 41.63 27.07
N GLU A 105 18.07 41.94 25.95
CA GLU A 105 16.77 41.36 25.59
C GLU A 105 16.88 39.83 25.51
N GLU A 106 17.80 39.32 24.71
CA GLU A 106 17.97 37.87 24.52
C GLU A 106 18.42 37.16 25.80
N ILE A 107 19.32 37.77 26.59
CA ILE A 107 19.79 37.17 27.85
C ILE A 107 18.71 37.17 28.92
N SER A 108 17.83 38.17 28.93
CA SER A 108 16.72 38.28 29.87
C SER A 108 15.48 37.48 29.46
N ARG A 109 15.43 37.00 28.20
CA ARG A 109 14.33 36.21 27.67
C ARG A 109 14.03 35.00 28.56
N GLU A 110 12.76 34.69 28.72
CA GLU A 110 12.30 33.52 29.48
C GLU A 110 12.84 32.22 28.87
N THR A 111 12.95 31.19 29.72
CA THR A 111 13.43 29.86 29.32
C THR A 111 12.47 29.24 28.32
N CYS A 112 13.00 28.84 27.17
CA CYS A 112 12.28 28.23 26.05
C CYS A 112 13.20 27.22 25.33
N LYS A 113 12.67 26.51 24.34
CA LYS A 113 13.40 25.43 23.65
C LYS A 113 14.70 25.92 23.01
N GLU A 114 14.69 27.15 22.50
CA GLU A 114 15.84 27.70 21.79
C GLU A 114 16.98 28.13 22.73
N ASN A 115 16.69 28.43 24.01
CA ASN A 115 17.68 29.00 24.94
C ASN A 115 17.92 28.16 26.22
N VAL A 116 17.15 27.09 26.46
CA VAL A 116 17.21 26.32 27.70
C VAL A 116 18.61 25.80 28.02
N ILE A 117 19.35 25.31 27.02
CA ILE A 117 20.72 24.81 27.21
C ILE A 117 21.63 25.92 27.72
N GLN A 118 21.56 27.11 27.10
CA GLN A 118 22.41 28.25 27.48
C GLN A 118 22.05 28.78 28.86
N LYS A 119 20.76 28.79 29.21
CA LYS A 119 20.27 29.17 30.53
C LYS A 119 20.77 28.22 31.62
N ILE A 120 20.80 26.92 31.35
CA ILE A 120 21.37 25.95 32.29
C ILE A 120 22.89 26.18 32.42
N LEU A 121 23.62 26.32 31.31
CA LEU A 121 25.08 26.51 31.29
C LEU A 121 25.54 27.80 31.98
N HIS A 122 24.81 28.90 31.82
CA HIS A 122 25.28 30.23 32.21
C HIS A 122 24.49 30.88 33.34
N CYS A 123 23.25 30.43 33.60
CA CYS A 123 22.38 31.00 34.63
C CYS A 123 22.03 30.02 35.76
N ASN A 124 22.51 28.77 35.71
CA ASN A 124 22.11 27.69 36.63
C ASN A 124 20.58 27.49 36.67
N GLU A 125 19.93 27.62 35.51
CA GLU A 125 18.50 27.38 35.36
C GLU A 125 18.12 25.94 35.72
N ASN A 126 16.90 25.72 36.22
CA ASN A 126 16.37 24.39 36.49
C ASN A 126 16.27 23.56 35.18
N THR A 127 16.66 22.29 35.25
CA THR A 127 16.65 21.34 34.14
C THR A 127 15.26 20.80 33.78
N ASP A 128 14.23 20.96 34.61
CA ASP A 128 12.88 20.40 34.38
C ASP A 128 12.32 20.74 32.98
N PHE A 129 12.56 21.97 32.48
CA PHE A 129 12.15 22.37 31.14
C PHE A 129 12.90 21.60 30.04
N LEU A 130 14.20 21.35 30.23
CA LEU A 130 15.01 20.55 29.30
C LEU A 130 14.52 19.11 29.23
N PHE A 131 14.15 18.50 30.35
CA PHE A 131 13.68 17.11 30.38
C PHE A 131 12.39 16.92 29.58
N SER A 132 11.47 17.88 29.65
CA SER A 132 10.22 17.86 28.89
C SER A 132 10.37 18.19 27.39
N HIS A 133 11.51 18.77 26.99
CA HIS A 133 11.75 19.23 25.62
C HIS A 133 13.06 18.70 25.01
N ILE A 134 13.59 17.61 25.57
CA ILE A 134 14.90 17.08 25.19
C ILE A 134 14.99 16.77 23.69
N GLU A 135 13.93 16.21 23.10
CA GLU A 135 13.90 15.87 21.67
C GLU A 135 14.09 17.11 20.78
N ASP A 136 13.47 18.24 21.15
CA ASP A 136 13.51 19.47 20.36
C ASP A 136 14.92 20.08 20.31
N VAL A 137 15.78 19.73 21.27
CA VAL A 137 17.11 20.33 21.45
C VAL A 137 18.26 19.39 21.12
N LEU A 138 18.01 18.15 20.67
CA LEU A 138 19.07 17.18 20.34
C LEU A 138 20.02 17.62 19.22
N ASN A 139 19.58 18.55 18.38
CA ASN A 139 20.40 19.12 17.31
C ASN A 139 21.33 20.24 17.79
N ASN A 140 21.18 20.70 19.04
CA ASN A 140 22.04 21.71 19.62
C ASN A 140 23.26 21.05 20.27
N ASP A 141 24.43 21.20 19.66
CA ASP A 141 25.68 20.60 20.13
C ASP A 141 26.14 21.12 21.51
N ASP A 142 25.66 22.29 21.95
CA ASP A 142 26.00 22.83 23.27
C ASP A 142 25.38 22.00 24.41
N ILE A 143 24.41 21.12 24.11
CA ILE A 143 23.87 20.20 25.11
C ILE A 143 24.97 19.31 25.72
N PHE A 144 26.00 18.98 24.93
CA PHE A 144 27.08 18.11 25.37
C PHE A 144 28.10 18.83 26.27
N ASP A 145 27.99 20.16 26.41
CA ASP A 145 28.79 20.95 27.34
C ASP A 145 28.16 21.01 28.75
N LEU A 146 26.95 20.45 28.93
CA LEU A 146 26.29 20.36 30.24
C LEU A 146 27.10 19.49 31.21
N ASN A 147 26.87 19.71 32.51
CA ASN A 147 27.46 18.87 33.56
C ASN A 147 27.10 17.39 33.31
N LYS A 148 28.08 16.50 33.47
CA LYS A 148 27.92 15.06 33.25
C LYS A 148 26.73 14.48 34.02
N ASP A 149 26.46 14.95 35.23
CA ASP A 149 25.39 14.43 36.08
C ASP A 149 24.01 14.73 35.47
N ILE A 150 23.87 15.90 34.83
CA ILE A 150 22.65 16.27 34.09
C ILE A 150 22.49 15.38 32.85
N LEU A 151 23.58 15.10 32.12
CA LEU A 151 23.55 14.22 30.95
C LEU A 151 23.17 12.78 31.32
N VAL A 152 23.76 12.24 32.39
CA VAL A 152 23.42 10.93 32.95
C VAL A 152 21.95 10.90 33.38
N GLU A 153 21.47 11.93 34.07
CA GLU A 153 20.08 12.03 34.48
C GLU A 153 19.13 12.11 33.27
N LEU A 154 19.46 12.87 32.23
CA LEU A 154 18.66 12.92 31.00
C LEU A 154 18.53 11.54 30.36
N ILE A 155 19.60 10.75 30.28
CA ILE A 155 19.57 9.43 29.65
C ILE A 155 18.71 8.43 30.44
N HIS A 156 18.89 8.41 31.77
CA HIS A 156 18.32 7.36 32.62
C HIS A 156 16.97 7.71 33.24
N SER A 157 16.61 8.99 33.30
CA SER A 157 15.36 9.42 33.90
C SER A 157 14.15 9.10 33.03
N GLU A 158 13.06 8.66 33.67
CA GLU A 158 11.76 8.53 33.03
C GLU A 158 11.11 9.89 32.74
N LYS A 159 11.56 10.96 33.41
CA LYS A 159 11.06 12.32 33.16
C LYS A 159 11.50 12.86 31.80
N ALA A 160 12.61 12.35 31.24
CA ALA A 160 13.15 12.82 29.97
C ALA A 160 12.31 12.29 28.80
N GLN A 161 11.63 13.21 28.11
CA GLN A 161 10.66 12.93 27.05
C GLN A 161 11.33 12.76 25.68
N PHE A 162 12.14 11.73 25.53
CA PHE A 162 12.58 11.28 24.21
C PHE A 162 11.42 10.70 23.43
N THR A 163 11.40 10.90 22.10
CA THR A 163 10.34 10.37 21.23
C THR A 163 10.34 8.84 21.22
N ASN A 164 11.51 8.21 21.34
CA ASN A 164 11.67 6.76 21.40
C ASN A 164 13.04 6.35 21.97
N LEU A 165 13.24 5.04 22.19
CA LEU A 165 14.51 4.49 22.67
C LEU A 165 15.67 4.72 21.69
N HIS A 166 15.40 4.84 20.38
CA HIS A 166 16.44 5.11 19.39
C HIS A 166 17.04 6.50 19.61
N SER A 167 16.23 7.56 19.74
CA SER A 167 16.68 8.93 20.03
C SER A 167 17.45 8.97 21.36
N ARG A 168 16.93 8.32 22.41
CA ARG A 168 17.57 8.28 23.74
C ARG A 168 18.97 7.66 23.70
N TYR A 169 19.10 6.47 23.14
CA TYR A 169 20.39 5.78 23.15
C TYR A 169 21.35 6.36 22.12
N PHE A 170 20.86 6.91 21.00
CA PHE A 170 21.72 7.66 20.08
C PHE A 170 22.29 8.92 20.76
N PHE A 171 21.49 9.63 21.55
CA PHE A 171 21.97 10.73 22.40
C PHE A 171 23.02 10.25 23.40
N ALA A 172 22.78 9.14 24.10
CA ALA A 172 23.75 8.56 25.03
C ALA A 172 25.10 8.26 24.35
N PHE A 173 25.08 7.66 23.15
CA PHE A 173 26.30 7.45 22.37
C PHE A 173 27.00 8.75 21.98
N ARG A 174 26.27 9.81 21.61
CA ARG A 174 26.88 11.13 21.34
C ARG A 174 27.52 11.73 22.59
N CYS A 175 26.90 11.57 23.76
CA CYS A 175 27.52 11.95 25.04
C CYS A 175 28.83 11.17 25.26
N SER A 176 28.82 9.85 25.03
CA SER A 176 30.03 9.02 25.14
C SER A 176 31.10 9.40 24.13
N GLN A 177 30.72 9.76 22.91
CA GLN A 177 31.67 10.21 21.87
C GLN A 177 32.42 11.46 22.31
N LYS A 178 31.70 12.41 22.92
CA LYS A 178 32.26 13.68 23.42
C LYS A 178 33.07 13.49 24.71
N SER A 179 32.68 12.55 25.56
CA SER A 179 33.37 12.22 26.82
C SER A 179 33.52 10.71 27.03
N PRO A 180 34.45 10.04 26.32
CA PRO A 180 34.59 8.57 26.35
C PRO A 180 34.87 7.99 27.74
N GLN A 181 35.52 8.76 28.61
CA GLN A 181 35.81 8.37 29.99
C GLN A 181 34.56 8.12 30.83
N PHE A 182 33.39 8.61 30.41
CA PHE A 182 32.11 8.42 31.11
C PHE A 182 31.18 7.44 30.40
N LEU A 183 31.68 6.61 29.46
CA LEU A 183 30.83 5.65 28.73
C LEU A 183 29.96 4.81 29.67
N ASN A 184 30.54 4.24 30.73
CA ASN A 184 29.82 3.35 31.65
C ASN A 184 28.77 4.09 32.50
N GLU A 185 28.85 5.42 32.61
CA GLU A 185 27.83 6.23 33.27
C GLU A 185 26.68 6.54 32.30
N PHE A 186 26.99 6.76 31.01
CA PHE A 186 25.98 7.05 29.98
C PHE A 186 25.26 5.80 29.47
N ILE A 187 25.97 4.69 29.32
CA ILE A 187 25.47 3.40 28.86
C ILE A 187 26.00 2.35 29.82
N ASN A 188 25.16 1.95 30.78
CA ASN A 188 25.51 0.90 31.72
C ASN A 188 25.13 -0.49 31.17
N ASP A 189 25.40 -1.52 31.96
CA ASP A 189 25.15 -2.90 31.57
C ASP A 189 23.66 -3.21 31.31
N ASP A 190 22.75 -2.58 32.05
CA ASP A 190 21.31 -2.78 31.91
C ASP A 190 20.75 -2.07 30.67
N ASP A 191 21.46 -1.04 30.17
CA ASP A 191 21.08 -0.31 28.97
C ASP A 191 21.32 -1.10 27.70
N ILE A 192 22.38 -1.91 27.65
CA ILE A 192 22.76 -2.68 26.46
C ILE A 192 21.60 -3.54 25.98
N GLU A 193 20.85 -4.14 26.91
CA GLU A 193 19.68 -4.95 26.61
C GLU A 193 18.50 -4.14 26.08
N LYS A 194 18.44 -2.84 26.34
CA LYS A 194 17.39 -1.92 25.89
C LYS A 194 17.73 -1.20 24.58
N ILE A 195 19.01 -1.09 24.21
CA ILE A 195 19.45 -0.38 22.99
C ILE A 195 18.91 -1.07 21.72
N PRO A 196 18.15 -0.40 20.84
CA PRO A 196 17.71 -1.00 19.58
C PRO A 196 18.90 -1.42 18.68
N PRO A 197 18.86 -2.60 18.02
CA PRO A 197 19.95 -3.06 17.14
C PRO A 197 20.33 -2.06 16.03
N GLU A 198 19.37 -1.25 15.58
CA GLU A 198 19.58 -0.21 14.57
C GLU A 198 20.47 0.92 15.08
N VAL A 199 20.43 1.23 16.39
CA VAL A 199 21.32 2.22 17.01
C VAL A 199 22.76 1.73 16.92
N PHE A 200 23.02 0.47 17.32
CA PHE A 200 24.36 -0.13 17.19
C PHE A 200 24.83 -0.08 15.74
N SER A 201 23.99 -0.52 14.81
CA SER A 201 24.33 -0.52 13.37
C SER A 201 24.73 0.87 12.87
N ARG A 202 24.01 1.91 13.30
CA ARG A 202 24.31 3.30 12.94
C ARG A 202 25.60 3.79 13.59
N VAL A 203 25.80 3.52 14.88
CA VAL A 203 27.01 3.92 15.63
C VAL A 203 28.26 3.26 15.05
N PHE A 204 28.22 1.96 14.75
CA PHE A 204 29.35 1.24 14.16
C PHE A 204 29.61 1.60 12.68
N ALA A 205 28.60 2.11 11.96
CA ALA A 205 28.80 2.60 10.60
C ALA A 205 29.43 4.00 10.55
N ASP A 206 29.25 4.80 11.60
CA ASP A 206 29.74 6.16 11.68
C ASP A 206 31.14 6.22 12.30
N LYS A 207 32.13 6.55 11.46
CA LYS A 207 33.55 6.63 11.86
C LYS A 207 33.82 7.60 13.01
N SER A 208 32.93 8.56 13.24
CA SER A 208 33.09 9.50 14.34
C SER A 208 32.98 8.83 15.73
N PHE A 209 32.44 7.61 15.80
CA PHE A 209 32.37 6.78 17.02
C PHE A 209 33.47 5.72 17.13
N SER A 210 34.49 5.72 16.26
CA SER A 210 35.54 4.69 16.30
C SER A 210 36.32 4.69 17.61
N ASN A 211 36.34 5.80 18.33
CA ASN A 211 36.94 5.91 19.66
C ASN A 211 36.17 5.13 20.75
N LEU A 212 34.93 4.70 20.49
CA LEU A 212 34.12 3.94 21.43
C LEU A 212 34.27 2.41 21.28
N GLU A 213 34.79 1.92 20.15
CA GLU A 213 34.89 0.48 19.86
C GLU A 213 35.65 -0.30 20.93
N SER A 214 36.67 0.31 21.55
CA SER A 214 37.47 -0.31 22.60
C SER A 214 36.78 -0.36 23.96
N PHE A 215 35.73 0.43 24.16
CA PHE A 215 35.04 0.55 25.44
C PHE A 215 33.71 -0.20 25.48
N LEU A 216 33.15 -0.54 24.31
CA LEU A 216 31.90 -1.28 24.23
C LEU A 216 32.09 -2.76 24.60
N PRO A 217 31.19 -3.35 25.40
CA PRO A 217 31.26 -4.77 25.76
C PRO A 217 30.82 -5.63 24.57
N ASN A 218 31.74 -5.82 23.63
CA ASN A 218 31.52 -6.52 22.36
C ASN A 218 30.89 -7.92 22.53
N SER A 219 31.17 -8.61 23.65
CA SER A 219 30.56 -9.90 23.96
C SER A 219 29.05 -9.80 24.21
N LYS A 220 28.58 -8.79 24.96
CA LYS A 220 27.15 -8.59 25.24
C LYS A 220 26.39 -8.11 24.01
N ILE A 221 26.98 -7.14 23.28
CA ILE A 221 26.42 -6.67 22.01
C ILE A 221 26.31 -7.83 21.02
N GLY A 222 27.36 -8.65 20.92
CA GLY A 222 27.37 -9.86 20.09
C GLY A 222 26.29 -10.86 20.52
N GLN A 223 26.15 -11.13 21.82
CA GLN A 223 25.09 -11.99 22.34
C GLN A 223 23.69 -11.49 21.94
N LYS A 224 23.43 -10.19 22.11
CA LYS A 224 22.16 -9.59 21.71
C LYS A 224 21.88 -9.73 20.21
N PHE A 225 22.88 -9.51 19.35
CA PHE A 225 22.72 -9.77 17.92
C PHE A 225 22.42 -11.25 17.62
N ILE A 226 23.06 -12.18 18.33
CA ILE A 226 22.77 -13.62 18.20
C ILE A 226 21.31 -13.93 18.59
N GLU A 227 20.83 -13.34 19.68
CA GLU A 227 19.44 -13.50 20.15
C GLU A 227 18.43 -12.94 19.14
N GLU A 228 18.68 -11.75 18.58
CA GLU A 228 17.82 -11.18 17.52
C GLU A 228 17.87 -12.03 16.24
N ILE A 229 19.03 -12.54 15.84
CA ILE A 229 19.15 -13.47 14.71
C ILE A 229 18.34 -14.75 14.97
N ALA A 230 18.37 -15.29 16.20
CA ALA A 230 17.60 -16.47 16.57
C ALA A 230 16.07 -16.20 16.54
N LYS A 231 15.62 -15.04 17.00
CA LYS A 231 14.22 -14.60 16.88
C LYS A 231 13.80 -14.46 15.42
N CYS A 232 14.60 -13.80 14.60
CA CYS A 232 14.36 -13.67 13.16
C CYS A 232 14.26 -15.04 12.49
N ARG A 233 15.15 -15.98 12.82
CA ARG A 233 15.11 -17.35 12.30
C ARG A 233 13.81 -18.07 12.68
N THR A 234 13.40 -17.97 13.94
CA THR A 234 12.13 -18.55 14.43
C THR A 234 10.92 -17.98 13.67
N ASN A 235 10.93 -16.68 13.39
CA ASN A 235 9.89 -16.03 12.60
C ASN A 235 9.91 -16.52 11.14
N ILE A 236 11.09 -16.63 10.52
CA ILE A 236 11.25 -17.16 9.15
C ILE A 236 10.73 -18.60 9.07
N ASP A 237 11.06 -19.45 10.04
CA ASP A 237 10.60 -20.84 10.08
C ASP A 237 9.07 -20.92 10.22
N SER A 238 8.49 -20.09 11.09
CA SER A 238 7.03 -19.99 11.28
C SER A 238 6.31 -19.51 10.02
N THR A 239 6.84 -18.48 9.35
CA THR A 239 6.31 -17.97 8.08
C THR A 239 6.46 -19.01 6.97
N SER A 240 7.59 -19.71 6.90
CA SER A 240 7.82 -20.77 5.91
C SER A 240 6.82 -21.92 6.06
N HIS A 241 6.53 -22.33 7.29
CA HIS A 241 5.50 -23.33 7.56
C HIS A 241 4.10 -22.87 7.15
N TYR A 242 3.77 -21.59 7.39
CA TYR A 242 2.50 -21.00 6.92
C TYR A 242 2.41 -21.00 5.38
N ILE A 243 3.50 -20.64 4.68
CA ILE A 243 3.57 -20.68 3.21
C ILE A 243 3.37 -22.11 2.70
N GLU A 244 4.00 -23.11 3.32
CA GLU A 244 3.84 -24.53 2.95
C GLU A 244 2.38 -24.97 3.07
N LYS A 245 1.69 -24.57 4.15
CA LYS A 245 0.26 -24.83 4.33
C LYS A 245 -0.59 -24.22 3.22
N LEU A 246 -0.30 -22.98 2.81
CA LEU A 246 -0.98 -22.32 1.69
C LEU A 246 -0.72 -23.04 0.36
N GLN A 247 0.53 -23.47 0.11
CA GLN A 247 0.89 -24.21 -1.10
C GLN A 247 0.17 -25.56 -1.20
N ASN A 248 0.05 -26.29 -0.08
CA ASN A 248 -0.69 -27.55 -0.04
C ASN A 248 -2.19 -27.32 -0.30
N GLY A 249 -2.80 -26.32 0.33
CA GLY A 249 -4.19 -25.95 0.04
C GLY A 249 -4.42 -25.56 -1.42
N SER A 250 -3.45 -24.90 -2.07
CA SER A 250 -3.52 -24.59 -3.50
C SER A 250 -3.47 -25.84 -4.38
N LYS A 251 -2.71 -26.87 -4.00
CA LYS A 251 -2.66 -28.15 -4.73
C LYS A 251 -3.98 -28.91 -4.62
N ASP A 252 -4.60 -28.88 -3.44
CA ASP A 252 -5.91 -29.50 -3.23
C ASP A 252 -6.98 -28.83 -4.09
N MET A 253 -6.99 -27.48 -4.15
CA MET A 253 -7.90 -26.73 -5.02
C MET A 253 -7.67 -27.00 -6.51
N GLU A 254 -6.42 -27.10 -6.97
CA GLU A 254 -6.15 -27.45 -8.37
C GLU A 254 -6.59 -28.89 -8.68
N THR A 255 -6.42 -29.82 -7.74
CA THR A 255 -6.90 -31.20 -7.89
C THR A 255 -8.44 -31.26 -8.01
N GLU A 256 -9.16 -30.50 -7.18
CA GLU A 256 -10.62 -30.39 -7.26
C GLU A 256 -11.07 -29.77 -8.60
N LYS A 257 -10.39 -28.71 -9.05
CA LYS A 257 -10.65 -28.08 -10.35
C LYS A 257 -10.45 -29.06 -11.51
N GLN A 258 -9.38 -29.84 -11.52
CA GLN A 258 -9.16 -30.87 -12.56
C GLN A 258 -10.25 -31.95 -12.53
N ALA A 259 -10.69 -32.37 -11.34
CA ALA A 259 -11.82 -33.30 -11.21
C ALA A 259 -13.12 -32.73 -11.79
N LYS A 260 -13.39 -31.44 -11.59
CA LYS A 260 -14.55 -30.75 -12.15
C LYS A 260 -14.48 -30.58 -13.67
N ILE A 261 -13.31 -30.30 -14.22
CA ILE A 261 -13.09 -30.25 -15.68
C ILE A 261 -13.41 -31.62 -16.30
N ALA A 262 -12.90 -32.71 -15.73
CA ALA A 262 -13.19 -34.07 -16.21
C ALA A 262 -14.69 -34.42 -16.12
N GLU A 263 -15.39 -33.95 -15.08
CA GLU A 263 -16.84 -34.12 -14.94
C GLU A 263 -17.61 -33.38 -16.06
N ILE A 264 -17.20 -32.14 -16.38
CA ILE A 264 -17.78 -31.33 -17.47
C ILE A 264 -17.55 -32.00 -18.83
N GLU A 265 -16.34 -32.49 -19.12
CA GLU A 265 -16.03 -33.19 -20.37
C GLU A 265 -16.91 -34.43 -20.56
N LYS A 266 -17.11 -35.21 -19.49
CA LYS A 266 -18.00 -36.38 -19.51
C LYS A 266 -19.46 -36.01 -19.75
N LEU A 267 -19.92 -34.87 -19.25
CA LEU A 267 -21.27 -34.37 -19.52
C LEU A 267 -21.41 -33.88 -20.97
N ASN A 268 -20.39 -33.19 -21.50
CA ASN A 268 -20.38 -32.73 -22.88
C ASN A 268 -20.45 -33.90 -23.89
N GLU A 269 -19.71 -34.99 -23.65
CA GLU A 269 -19.79 -36.19 -24.50
C GLU A 269 -21.18 -36.86 -24.44
N LYS A 270 -21.84 -36.86 -23.27
CA LYS A 270 -23.23 -37.34 -23.17
C LYS A 270 -24.20 -36.45 -23.95
N ILE A 271 -24.05 -35.13 -23.85
CA ILE A 271 -24.87 -34.17 -24.60
C ILE A 271 -24.69 -34.37 -26.10
N LYS A 272 -23.44 -34.54 -26.56
CA LYS A 272 -23.12 -34.83 -27.96
C LYS A 272 -23.80 -36.11 -28.44
N THR A 273 -23.67 -37.20 -27.68
CA THR A 273 -24.33 -38.48 -28.00
C THR A 273 -25.85 -38.32 -28.10
N LEU A 274 -26.48 -37.60 -27.17
CA LEU A 274 -27.91 -37.32 -27.21
C LEU A 274 -28.30 -36.47 -28.43
N LYS A 275 -27.48 -35.49 -28.79
CA LYS A 275 -27.69 -34.66 -29.99
C LYS A 275 -27.64 -35.51 -31.27
N ASP A 276 -26.69 -36.44 -31.36
CA ASP A 276 -26.56 -37.36 -32.49
C ASP A 276 -27.75 -38.34 -32.56
N GLU A 277 -28.15 -38.93 -31.42
CA GLU A 277 -29.36 -39.77 -31.32
C GLU A 277 -30.60 -39.01 -31.82
N PHE A 278 -30.71 -37.73 -31.46
CA PHE A 278 -31.83 -36.88 -31.85
C PHE A 278 -31.81 -36.48 -33.32
N LEU A 279 -30.63 -36.23 -33.89
CA LEU A 279 -30.49 -35.96 -35.33
C LEU A 279 -30.91 -37.17 -36.17
N VAL A 280 -30.54 -38.38 -35.74
CA VAL A 280 -30.99 -39.62 -36.38
C VAL A 280 -32.51 -39.76 -36.32
N MET A 281 -33.13 -39.39 -35.20
CA MET A 281 -34.59 -39.36 -35.11
C MET A 281 -35.20 -38.35 -36.10
N LYS A 282 -34.66 -37.14 -36.16
CA LYS A 282 -35.13 -36.11 -37.09
C LYS A 282 -35.11 -36.59 -38.54
N LEU A 283 -34.00 -37.19 -38.98
CA LEU A 283 -33.87 -37.73 -40.34
C LEU A 283 -34.87 -38.86 -40.62
N LYS A 284 -35.18 -39.70 -39.64
CA LYS A 284 -36.24 -40.73 -39.78
C LYS A 284 -37.62 -40.08 -39.95
N LEU A 285 -37.86 -38.95 -39.29
CA LEU A 285 -39.08 -38.16 -39.43
C LEU A 285 -39.19 -37.50 -40.80
N ASP A 286 -38.14 -36.84 -41.25
CA ASP A 286 -38.11 -36.18 -42.57
C ASP A 286 -38.29 -37.18 -43.72
N ASN A 287 -37.79 -38.41 -43.55
CA ASN A 287 -37.93 -39.50 -44.52
C ASN A 287 -39.28 -40.23 -44.48
N LEU A 288 -40.16 -39.95 -43.50
CA LEU A 288 -41.55 -40.35 -43.66
C LEU A 288 -42.12 -39.53 -44.81
N ASN A 289 -42.27 -40.18 -45.95
CA ASN A 289 -42.83 -39.59 -47.15
C ASN A 289 -44.34 -39.35 -46.95
N ILE A 290 -44.68 -38.38 -46.11
CA ILE A 290 -46.05 -37.94 -45.90
C ILE A 290 -46.61 -37.38 -47.21
N ASP A 291 -45.76 -36.88 -48.10
CA ASP A 291 -46.18 -36.40 -49.41
C ASP A 291 -46.63 -37.55 -50.33
N SER A 292 -46.29 -38.82 -50.06
CA SER A 292 -46.91 -39.96 -50.74
C SER A 292 -48.34 -40.26 -50.27
N LEU A 293 -48.82 -39.66 -49.17
CA LEU A 293 -50.26 -39.62 -48.86
C LEU A 293 -51.03 -38.64 -49.78
N THR A 294 -50.33 -37.83 -50.57
CA THR A 294 -50.92 -37.04 -51.65
C THR A 294 -51.23 -37.95 -52.84
N ILE A 295 -52.09 -38.95 -52.64
CA ILE A 295 -52.73 -39.67 -53.73
C ILE A 295 -53.40 -38.62 -54.61
N ASP A 296 -53.06 -38.58 -55.90
CA ASP A 296 -53.63 -37.70 -56.92
C ASP A 296 -55.10 -37.41 -56.66
N THR A 297 -55.40 -36.22 -56.17
CA THR A 297 -56.78 -35.75 -55.95
C THR A 297 -57.58 -35.68 -57.26
N GLU A 298 -56.91 -35.75 -58.41
CA GLU A 298 -57.54 -35.74 -59.73
C GLU A 298 -57.97 -37.13 -60.23
N ASN A 299 -57.56 -38.24 -59.59
CA ASN A 299 -57.94 -39.60 -60.01
C ASN A 299 -58.92 -40.34 -59.07
N VAL A 300 -59.51 -39.65 -58.08
CA VAL A 300 -60.47 -40.26 -57.14
C VAL A 300 -61.93 -39.95 -57.49
N SER A 301 -62.21 -39.28 -58.60
CA SER A 301 -63.59 -39.00 -58.99
C SER A 301 -64.35 -40.17 -59.63
N ASN A 302 -63.78 -41.38 -59.78
CA ASN A 302 -64.55 -42.59 -60.11
C ASN A 302 -63.73 -43.90 -59.93
N LYS A 303 -63.71 -44.46 -58.72
CA LYS A 303 -63.69 -45.92 -58.40
C LYS A 303 -63.48 -46.13 -56.91
N SER A 304 -64.25 -47.07 -56.35
CA SER A 304 -64.20 -47.55 -54.95
C SER A 304 -62.77 -47.60 -54.41
N ALA A 305 -62.57 -47.06 -53.20
CA ALA A 305 -61.31 -47.10 -52.47
C ALA A 305 -60.69 -48.52 -52.53
N ASP A 306 -59.55 -48.62 -53.23
CA ASP A 306 -58.74 -49.82 -53.36
C ASP A 306 -58.21 -50.20 -51.97
N GLU A 307 -58.45 -51.44 -51.54
CA GLU A 307 -58.03 -51.99 -50.24
C GLU A 307 -56.54 -51.75 -49.96
N ASN A 308 -55.73 -51.71 -51.02
CA ASN A 308 -54.32 -51.36 -50.96
C ASN A 308 -54.06 -49.96 -50.38
N LYS A 309 -54.90 -48.97 -50.72
CA LYS A 309 -54.77 -47.59 -50.22
C LYS A 309 -55.15 -47.48 -48.74
N LEU A 310 -56.14 -48.25 -48.28
CA LEU A 310 -56.48 -48.31 -46.85
C LEU A 310 -55.36 -48.97 -46.05
N ASN A 311 -54.71 -50.01 -46.60
CA ASN A 311 -53.54 -50.64 -45.99
C ASN A 311 -52.31 -49.70 -45.95
N GLU A 312 -52.10 -48.87 -46.97
CA GLU A 312 -51.08 -47.81 -46.97
C GLU A 312 -51.36 -46.79 -45.87
N ILE A 313 -52.60 -46.31 -45.74
CA ILE A 313 -53.02 -45.38 -44.67
C ILE A 313 -52.79 -46.00 -43.29
N GLY A 314 -53.17 -47.26 -43.10
CA GLY A 314 -52.94 -47.98 -41.84
C GLY A 314 -51.44 -48.12 -41.50
N THR A 315 -50.59 -48.35 -42.51
CA THR A 315 -49.14 -48.42 -42.34
C THR A 315 -48.56 -47.07 -41.91
N VAL A 316 -49.07 -45.97 -42.46
CA VAL A 316 -48.66 -44.61 -42.04
C VAL A 316 -49.15 -44.30 -40.61
N LEU A 317 -50.39 -44.63 -40.26
CA LEU A 317 -50.89 -44.46 -38.88
C LEU A 317 -50.06 -45.24 -37.86
N ASN A 318 -49.70 -46.50 -38.15
CA ASN A 318 -48.81 -47.30 -37.31
C ASN A 318 -47.42 -46.68 -37.17
N SER A 319 -46.92 -46.04 -38.23
CA SER A 319 -45.64 -45.32 -38.20
C SER A 319 -45.73 -44.06 -37.32
N ILE A 320 -46.84 -43.32 -37.39
CA ILE A 320 -47.10 -42.15 -36.54
C ILE A 320 -47.25 -42.57 -35.06
N ASP A 321 -47.94 -43.68 -34.77
CA ASP A 321 -48.05 -44.20 -33.40
C ASP A 321 -46.70 -44.59 -32.82
N LYS A 322 -45.84 -45.22 -33.63
CA LYS A 322 -44.47 -45.55 -33.23
C LYS A 322 -43.68 -44.28 -32.90
N MET A 323 -43.81 -43.23 -33.72
CA MET A 323 -43.16 -41.95 -33.46
C MET A 323 -43.66 -41.28 -32.19
N ASN A 324 -44.96 -41.31 -31.94
CA ASN A 324 -45.53 -40.77 -30.71
C ASN A 324 -45.01 -41.51 -29.46
N LYS A 325 -44.84 -42.84 -29.54
CA LYS A 325 -44.20 -43.65 -28.48
C LYS A 325 -42.71 -43.32 -28.31
N ASP A 326 -42.00 -43.09 -29.41
CA ASP A 326 -40.60 -42.66 -29.35
C ASP A 326 -40.51 -41.27 -28.68
N CYS A 327 -41.33 -40.29 -29.09
CA CYS A 327 -41.41 -38.98 -28.45
C CYS A 327 -41.70 -39.07 -26.93
N ASP A 328 -42.64 -39.92 -26.51
CA ASP A 328 -42.92 -40.19 -25.09
C ASP A 328 -41.67 -40.67 -24.34
N TYR A 329 -40.94 -41.62 -24.93
CA TYR A 329 -39.72 -42.15 -24.35
C TYR A 329 -38.67 -41.06 -24.12
N TYR A 330 -38.44 -40.18 -25.10
CA TYR A 330 -37.47 -39.08 -24.94
C TYR A 330 -37.95 -38.02 -23.94
N ILE A 331 -39.25 -37.70 -23.92
CA ILE A 331 -39.85 -36.80 -22.91
C ILE A 331 -39.62 -37.34 -21.49
N ARG A 332 -39.80 -38.65 -21.28
CA ARG A 332 -39.54 -39.29 -19.97
C ARG A 332 -38.06 -39.35 -19.63
N LYS A 333 -37.18 -39.61 -20.61
CA LYS A 333 -35.71 -39.56 -20.41
C LYS A 333 -35.28 -38.15 -19.97
N MET A 334 -35.91 -37.10 -20.51
CA MET A 334 -35.70 -35.72 -20.07
C MET A 334 -36.21 -35.44 -18.64
N GLN A 335 -37.26 -36.12 -18.16
CA GLN A 335 -37.74 -35.98 -16.77
C GLN A 335 -36.70 -36.43 -15.72
N GLY A 336 -35.82 -37.38 -16.08
CA GLY A 336 -34.77 -37.89 -15.19
C GLY A 336 -33.53 -37.00 -15.09
N ALA A 337 -33.33 -36.06 -16.01
CA ALA A 337 -32.21 -35.12 -16.00
C ALA A 337 -32.59 -33.87 -15.18
N LYS A 338 -32.03 -33.74 -13.98
CA LYS A 338 -32.51 -32.82 -12.93
C LYS A 338 -32.37 -31.33 -13.26
N ILE A 339 -31.65 -30.93 -14.31
CA ILE A 339 -31.40 -29.53 -14.66
C ILE A 339 -31.32 -29.42 -16.20
N ILE A 340 -31.94 -28.36 -16.75
CA ILE A 340 -31.71 -27.73 -18.09
C ILE A 340 -32.90 -27.68 -19.09
N TYR A 341 -34.08 -28.28 -18.90
CA TYR A 341 -35.15 -28.11 -19.93
C TYR A 341 -36.58 -27.98 -19.39
N HIS A 342 -36.83 -27.17 -18.35
CA HIS A 342 -38.20 -27.06 -17.80
C HIS A 342 -39.22 -26.59 -18.86
N GLU A 343 -38.94 -25.51 -19.57
CA GLU A 343 -39.86 -24.94 -20.57
C GLU A 343 -39.99 -25.83 -21.82
N SER A 344 -38.88 -26.29 -22.40
CA SER A 344 -38.90 -27.19 -23.56
C SER A 344 -39.61 -28.52 -23.24
N ARG A 345 -39.51 -29.00 -22.00
CA ARG A 345 -40.25 -30.18 -21.52
C ARG A 345 -41.75 -29.90 -21.41
N VAL A 346 -42.14 -28.77 -20.82
CA VAL A 346 -43.56 -28.39 -20.69
C VAL A 346 -44.19 -28.23 -22.08
N ARG A 347 -43.48 -27.60 -23.03
CA ARG A 347 -43.92 -27.51 -24.43
C ARG A 347 -44.05 -28.91 -25.05
N ALA A 348 -43.03 -29.76 -24.97
CA ALA A 348 -43.06 -31.11 -25.54
C ALA A 348 -44.19 -31.99 -24.97
N MET A 349 -44.47 -31.91 -23.67
CA MET A 349 -45.61 -32.62 -23.05
C MET A 349 -46.95 -32.11 -23.56
N LYS A 350 -47.11 -30.78 -23.70
CA LYS A 350 -48.34 -30.19 -24.24
C LYS A 350 -48.60 -30.71 -25.66
N ILE A 351 -47.55 -30.71 -26.49
CA ILE A 351 -47.56 -31.22 -27.86
C ILE A 351 -47.97 -32.69 -27.88
N GLN A 352 -47.34 -33.53 -27.06
CA GLN A 352 -47.63 -34.96 -27.00
C GLN A 352 -49.09 -35.23 -26.60
N ASN A 353 -49.62 -34.46 -25.66
CA ASN A 353 -51.02 -34.54 -25.28
C ASN A 353 -51.96 -34.12 -26.42
N GLU A 354 -51.59 -33.08 -27.18
CA GLU A 354 -52.30 -32.68 -28.38
C GLU A 354 -52.26 -33.81 -29.44
N TRP A 355 -51.12 -34.45 -29.67
CA TRP A 355 -51.01 -35.62 -30.58
C TRP A 355 -51.92 -36.76 -30.17
N ASN A 356 -51.86 -37.18 -28.91
CA ASN A 356 -52.70 -38.26 -28.37
C ASN A 356 -54.19 -37.96 -28.56
N SER A 357 -54.60 -36.71 -28.29
CA SER A 357 -56.01 -36.32 -28.40
C SER A 357 -56.53 -36.29 -29.84
N ILE A 358 -55.66 -36.17 -30.85
CA ILE A 358 -56.06 -36.19 -32.25
C ILE A 358 -55.91 -37.57 -32.89
N LEU A 359 -54.86 -38.33 -32.55
CA LEU A 359 -54.63 -39.67 -33.13
C LEU A 359 -55.74 -40.66 -32.77
N GLN A 360 -56.26 -40.60 -31.54
CA GLN A 360 -57.31 -41.52 -31.10
C GLN A 360 -58.60 -41.38 -31.95
N PRO A 361 -59.19 -40.19 -32.14
CA PRO A 361 -60.32 -39.99 -33.06
C PRO A 361 -60.02 -40.40 -34.50
N LEU A 362 -58.76 -40.31 -34.93
CA LEU A 362 -58.31 -40.66 -36.27
C LEU A 362 -58.31 -42.18 -36.48
N HIS A 363 -57.76 -42.94 -35.54
CA HIS A 363 -57.89 -44.40 -35.52
C HIS A 363 -59.35 -44.84 -35.50
N GLU A 364 -60.16 -44.21 -34.65
CA GLU A 364 -61.60 -44.51 -34.56
C GLU A 364 -62.35 -44.19 -35.85
N SER A 365 -61.99 -43.10 -36.54
CA SER A 365 -62.57 -42.74 -37.83
C SER A 365 -62.11 -43.70 -38.92
N CYS A 366 -60.82 -44.05 -38.97
CA CYS A 366 -60.25 -44.99 -39.92
C CYS A 366 -60.90 -46.38 -39.80
N ALA A 367 -61.14 -46.84 -38.56
CA ALA A 367 -61.82 -48.11 -38.29
C ALA A 367 -63.31 -48.11 -38.68
N LYS A 368 -63.92 -46.93 -38.84
CA LYS A 368 -65.34 -46.74 -39.19
C LYS A 368 -65.57 -46.36 -40.65
N LEU A 369 -64.51 -46.08 -41.42
CA LEU A 369 -64.62 -45.71 -42.83
C LEU A 369 -65.32 -46.84 -43.61
N GLN A 370 -66.49 -46.53 -44.16
CA GLN A 370 -67.11 -47.35 -45.20
C GLN A 370 -66.62 -46.87 -46.57
N ILE A 371 -66.84 -47.65 -47.62
CA ILE A 371 -66.37 -47.34 -48.98
C ILE A 371 -67.29 -46.28 -49.58
N ASN A 372 -67.19 -45.03 -49.11
CA ASN A 372 -67.91 -43.87 -49.63
C ASN A 372 -66.98 -42.64 -49.72
N ASP A 373 -66.97 -41.99 -50.89
CA ASP A 373 -65.92 -41.04 -51.28
C ASP A 373 -65.85 -39.76 -50.41
N SER A 374 -66.95 -39.33 -49.77
CA SER A 374 -66.93 -38.10 -48.95
C SER A 374 -66.16 -38.28 -47.64
N ASP A 375 -66.36 -39.40 -46.95
CA ASP A 375 -65.80 -39.63 -45.62
C ASP A 375 -64.29 -39.91 -45.71
N VAL A 376 -63.87 -40.60 -46.78
CA VAL A 376 -62.45 -40.80 -47.11
C VAL A 376 -61.76 -39.47 -47.43
N LYS A 377 -62.44 -38.55 -48.13
CA LYS A 377 -61.89 -37.23 -48.48
C LYS A 377 -61.73 -36.33 -47.25
N ASP A 378 -62.73 -36.29 -46.36
CA ASP A 378 -62.66 -35.54 -45.11
C ASP A 378 -61.60 -36.10 -44.18
N PHE A 379 -61.52 -37.43 -44.06
CA PHE A 379 -60.46 -38.11 -43.31
C PHE A 379 -59.07 -37.77 -43.85
N LYS A 380 -58.88 -37.80 -45.17
CA LYS A 380 -57.61 -37.44 -45.82
C LYS A 380 -57.19 -36.00 -45.52
N ASN A 381 -58.12 -35.05 -45.58
CA ASN A 381 -57.84 -33.66 -45.26
C ASN A 381 -57.40 -33.50 -43.80
N ARG A 382 -58.02 -34.24 -42.86
CA ARG A 382 -57.63 -34.25 -41.45
C ARG A 382 -56.24 -34.86 -41.24
N VAL A 383 -55.91 -35.96 -41.91
CA VAL A 383 -54.55 -36.55 -41.87
C VAL A 383 -53.52 -35.56 -42.41
N LYS A 384 -53.83 -34.88 -43.52
CA LYS A 384 -52.93 -33.90 -44.14
C LYS A 384 -52.71 -32.69 -43.22
N ASP A 385 -53.77 -32.10 -42.68
CA ASP A 385 -53.68 -30.98 -41.73
C ASP A 385 -52.85 -31.36 -40.50
N LEU A 386 -53.11 -32.54 -39.92
CA LEU A 386 -52.33 -33.09 -38.83
C LEU A 386 -50.85 -33.19 -39.20
N SER A 387 -50.55 -33.73 -40.38
CA SER A 387 -49.18 -33.91 -40.85
C SER A 387 -48.42 -32.59 -41.05
N ILE A 388 -49.12 -31.52 -41.47
CA ILE A 388 -48.55 -30.18 -41.61
C ILE A 388 -48.30 -29.58 -40.23
N ARG A 389 -49.27 -29.70 -39.31
CA ARG A 389 -49.11 -29.23 -37.92
C ARG A 389 -47.98 -29.99 -37.21
N LEU A 390 -47.81 -31.28 -37.49
CA LEU A 390 -46.69 -32.09 -37.03
C LEU A 390 -45.35 -31.56 -37.54
N ARG A 391 -45.23 -31.28 -38.84
CA ARG A 391 -44.00 -30.71 -39.43
C ARG A 391 -43.68 -29.34 -38.84
N GLN A 392 -44.66 -28.43 -38.78
CA GLN A 392 -44.45 -27.07 -38.25
C GLN A 392 -43.94 -27.11 -36.80
N LEU A 393 -44.53 -27.96 -36.00
CA LEU A 393 -44.23 -28.08 -34.58
C LEU A 393 -42.84 -28.71 -34.35
N MET A 394 -42.44 -29.64 -35.22
CA MET A 394 -41.06 -30.14 -35.28
C MET A 394 -40.07 -29.08 -35.79
N ILE A 395 -40.46 -28.14 -36.64
CA ILE A 395 -39.59 -27.02 -37.04
C ILE A 395 -39.40 -26.07 -35.85
N ASP A 396 -40.51 -25.63 -35.24
CA ASP A 396 -40.52 -24.69 -34.11
C ASP A 396 -39.74 -25.24 -32.89
N TYR A 397 -39.79 -26.55 -32.64
CA TYR A 397 -39.07 -27.18 -31.53
C TYR A 397 -37.56 -27.31 -31.80
N PHE A 398 -37.13 -27.41 -33.05
CA PHE A 398 -35.74 -27.69 -33.41
C PHE A 398 -34.93 -26.45 -33.75
N GLU A 399 -35.56 -25.33 -34.13
CA GLU A 399 -34.87 -24.04 -34.26
C GLU A 399 -34.36 -23.52 -32.91
N ASP A 400 -35.08 -23.77 -31.82
CA ASP A 400 -34.69 -23.39 -30.44
C ASP A 400 -33.47 -24.19 -29.90
N ILE A 401 -33.09 -25.33 -30.52
CA ILE A 401 -31.99 -26.21 -30.07
C ILE A 401 -30.64 -25.88 -30.78
N ASN A 402 -30.62 -24.93 -31.72
CA ASN A 402 -29.40 -24.46 -32.39
C ASN A 402 -28.71 -23.26 -31.70
N LEU A 403 -29.07 -22.95 -30.46
CA LEU A 403 -28.26 -22.18 -29.50
C LEU A 403 -27.35 -23.12 -28.72
#